data_AF-A0A534L0V8-F1
#
_entry.id   AF-A0A534L0V8-F1
#
_cell.length_a   1.000
_cell.length_b   1.000
_cell.length_c   1.000
_cell.angle_alpha   90.00
_cell.angle_beta   90.00
_cell.angle_gamma   90.00
#
_symmetry.space_group_name_H-M   'P 1'
#
loop_
_entity.id
_entity.type
_entity.pdbx_description
1 polymer ?
#
loop_
_entity_poly.entity_id
_entity_poly.type
_entity_poly.pdbx_seq_one_letter_code
_entity_poly.pdbx_strand_id
1 'polypeptide(L)'
;MGVASTADAESIPTTSKASAKPNAEVRRIAPLCCMMQIPPASRIEFGRSSVVPNPAQVSPESHPKRVYRGPSGTYISVRRSPPPGLEDMVSFDTSSFNWIAIVLAGLSAWIIGGIWFSPPVFGRRWMAALGMKPEDAGNPAPGFAAALVISIIGAIFLRWVIGVAGATSIVEGIEVALIIWFAFILLPSAPGLLFTKSSRTAFALVQIQHAIAISAMGIVLTAYR
;
A
#
# COMPACT_ATOMS: atom_id res chain seq x y z
N MET A 1 57.31 33.96 -14.99
CA MET A 1 57.53 33.22 -13.74
C MET A 1 56.20 33.22 -13.00
N GLY A 2 55.45 32.16 -12.79
CA GLY A 2 55.66 30.74 -12.99
C GLY A 2 54.65 30.01 -12.09
N VAL A 3 53.94 29.04 -12.67
CA VAL A 3 53.55 27.73 -12.08
C VAL A 3 52.48 27.77 -10.97
N ALA A 4 51.22 27.45 -11.29
CA ALA A 4 50.56 26.13 -11.30
C ALA A 4 50.19 25.61 -9.89
N SER A 5 48.88 25.62 -9.59
CA SER A 5 48.28 24.87 -8.48
C SER A 5 47.76 23.56 -9.07
N THR A 6 48.47 22.48 -8.79
CA THR A 6 48.18 21.12 -9.22
C THR A 6 47.03 20.55 -8.39
N ALA A 7 46.00 20.07 -9.08
CA ALA A 7 44.98 19.21 -8.52
C ALA A 7 45.61 17.83 -8.23
N ASP A 8 45.51 17.39 -6.97
CA ASP A 8 45.98 16.09 -6.53
C ASP A 8 45.09 14.98 -7.12
N ALA A 9 45.68 14.26 -8.08
CA ALA A 9 45.20 12.97 -8.56
C ALA A 9 45.73 11.89 -7.61
N GLU A 10 44.93 11.48 -6.63
CA GLU A 10 45.27 10.35 -5.77
C GLU A 10 45.06 9.03 -6.52
N SER A 11 46.14 8.28 -6.63
CA SER A 11 46.31 7.06 -7.41
C SER A 11 45.86 5.84 -6.61
N ILE A 12 45.07 4.96 -7.22
CA ILE A 12 44.70 3.65 -6.65
C ILE A 12 45.86 2.67 -6.90
N PRO A 13 46.51 2.11 -5.86
CA PRO A 13 47.55 1.11 -6.07
C PRO A 13 46.94 -0.27 -6.31
N THR A 14 47.43 -0.89 -7.37
CA THR A 14 47.17 -2.28 -7.76
C THR A 14 47.96 -3.28 -6.91
N THR A 15 47.33 -4.43 -6.65
CA THR A 15 47.90 -5.73 -6.23
C THR A 15 48.22 -5.93 -4.74
N SER A 16 47.49 -6.86 -4.11
CA SER A 16 48.06 -7.74 -3.09
C SER A 16 47.38 -9.11 -3.17
N LYS A 17 48.21 -10.13 -3.41
CA LYS A 17 47.85 -11.54 -3.50
C LYS A 17 47.46 -12.07 -2.12
N ALA A 18 46.19 -12.43 -1.92
CA ALA A 18 45.78 -13.26 -0.78
C ALA A 18 45.74 -14.73 -1.21
N SER A 19 46.83 -15.42 -0.85
CA SER A 19 47.01 -16.87 -0.94
C SER A 19 46.06 -17.58 0.05
N ALA A 20 45.07 -18.32 -0.45
CA ALA A 20 44.27 -19.24 0.36
C ALA A 20 44.75 -20.67 0.10
N LYS A 21 45.43 -21.26 1.10
CA LYS A 21 45.80 -22.68 1.11
C LYS A 21 44.55 -23.56 1.03
N PRO A 22 44.53 -24.63 0.22
CA PRO A 22 43.40 -25.55 0.17
C PRO A 22 43.42 -26.48 1.39
N ASN A 23 42.43 -26.32 2.27
CA ASN A 23 42.20 -27.23 3.40
C ASN A 23 41.75 -28.61 2.89
N ALA A 24 42.35 -29.65 3.47
CA ALA A 24 42.41 -31.03 3.00
C ALA A 24 41.10 -31.84 3.11
N GLU A 25 39.94 -31.18 3.17
CA GLU A 25 38.64 -31.81 3.44
C GLU A 25 37.83 -32.13 2.16
N VAL A 26 38.16 -31.49 1.03
CA VAL A 26 37.45 -31.67 -0.26
C VAL A 26 37.82 -32.99 -0.97
N ARG A 27 38.84 -33.73 -0.50
CA ARG A 27 39.32 -34.97 -1.14
C ARG A 27 38.51 -36.23 -0.83
N ARG A 28 37.47 -36.19 0.01
CA ARG A 28 36.71 -37.39 0.41
C ARG A 28 35.38 -37.64 -0.31
N ILE A 29 34.97 -36.80 -1.26
CA ILE A 29 33.68 -36.97 -1.98
C ILE A 29 33.89 -37.42 -3.45
N ALA A 30 35.15 -37.56 -3.88
CA ALA A 30 35.49 -37.85 -5.27
C ALA A 30 35.17 -39.28 -5.81
N PRO A 31 34.90 -40.36 -5.04
CA PRO A 31 34.76 -41.67 -5.69
C PRO A 31 33.31 -42.05 -6.06
N LEU A 32 32.28 -41.28 -5.66
CA LEU A 32 30.88 -41.67 -5.89
C LEU A 32 30.28 -41.19 -7.23
N CYS A 33 30.88 -40.21 -7.91
CA CYS A 33 30.41 -39.78 -9.25
C CYS A 33 30.81 -40.73 -10.40
N CYS A 34 31.62 -41.76 -10.14
CA CYS A 34 32.20 -42.61 -11.18
C CYS A 34 31.37 -43.86 -11.53
N MET A 35 30.22 -44.10 -10.88
CA MET A 35 29.38 -45.29 -11.12
C MET A 35 28.08 -45.03 -11.86
N MET A 36 27.82 -43.82 -12.35
CA MET A 36 26.63 -43.53 -13.17
C MET A 36 27.07 -43.30 -14.62
N GLN A 37 26.96 -44.36 -15.44
CA GLN A 37 27.21 -44.31 -16.89
C GLN A 37 26.24 -43.32 -17.56
N ILE A 38 26.75 -42.13 -17.89
CA ILE A 38 26.07 -41.18 -18.78
C ILE A 38 26.36 -41.63 -20.22
N PRO A 39 25.34 -41.94 -21.06
CA PRO A 39 25.57 -42.26 -22.47
C PRO A 39 26.14 -41.03 -23.20
N PRO A 40 26.98 -41.21 -24.24
CA PRO A 40 27.63 -40.09 -24.91
C PRO A 40 26.58 -39.15 -25.50
N ALA A 41 26.62 -37.89 -25.05
CA ALA A 41 25.77 -36.83 -25.55
C ALA A 41 25.89 -36.77 -27.08
N SER A 42 24.78 -37.02 -27.78
CA SER A 42 24.64 -36.63 -29.17
C SER A 42 24.88 -35.12 -29.25
N ARG A 43 25.81 -34.74 -30.11
CA ARG A 43 26.25 -33.38 -30.37
C ARG A 43 25.05 -32.53 -30.83
N ILE A 44 24.41 -31.82 -29.91
CA ILE A 44 23.51 -30.72 -30.28
C ILE A 44 24.41 -29.51 -30.54
N GLU A 45 24.72 -29.27 -31.81
CA GLU A 45 25.36 -28.03 -32.22
C GLU A 45 24.39 -26.86 -31.99
N PHE A 46 24.58 -26.11 -30.92
CA PHE A 46 23.94 -24.81 -30.75
C PHE A 46 24.57 -23.83 -31.74
N GLY A 47 24.00 -23.76 -32.94
CA GLY A 47 24.28 -22.71 -33.91
C GLY A 47 24.01 -21.34 -33.30
N ARG A 48 25.08 -20.61 -32.97
CA ARG A 48 25.01 -19.26 -32.41
C ARG A 48 24.68 -18.26 -33.52
N SER A 49 23.40 -18.15 -33.88
CA SER A 49 22.90 -17.02 -34.67
C SER A 49 22.21 -16.03 -33.74
N SER A 50 23.02 -15.18 -33.09
CA SER A 50 22.51 -14.02 -32.36
C SER A 50 22.29 -12.87 -33.33
N VAL A 51 21.14 -12.83 -34.00
CA VAL A 51 20.67 -11.57 -34.58
C VAL A 51 20.09 -10.75 -33.42
N VAL A 52 20.91 -9.88 -32.84
CA VAL A 52 20.46 -8.86 -31.89
C VAL A 52 19.80 -7.75 -32.72
N PRO A 53 18.51 -7.44 -32.54
CA PRO A 53 17.89 -6.31 -33.23
C PRO A 53 18.55 -4.99 -32.83
N ASN A 54 18.75 -4.09 -33.79
CA ASN A 54 19.34 -2.77 -33.57
C ASN A 54 18.53 -2.00 -32.50
N PRO A 55 19.16 -1.52 -31.41
CA PRO A 55 18.47 -0.83 -30.30
C PRO A 55 17.73 0.45 -30.71
N ALA A 56 18.04 1.02 -31.89
CA ALA A 56 17.35 2.19 -32.43
C ALA A 56 15.92 1.91 -32.95
N GLN A 57 15.44 0.66 -32.94
CA GLN A 57 14.11 0.27 -33.44
C GLN A 57 13.14 -0.16 -32.34
N VAL A 58 13.48 0.03 -31.06
CA VAL A 58 12.60 -0.31 -29.94
C VAL A 58 11.83 0.93 -29.52
N SER A 59 10.56 1.02 -29.94
CA SER A 59 9.65 2.05 -29.43
C SER A 59 9.36 1.79 -27.94
N PRO A 60 9.33 2.82 -27.06
CA PRO A 60 9.38 2.64 -25.59
C PRO A 60 8.18 1.90 -24.97
N GLU A 61 7.09 1.73 -25.71
CA GLU A 61 5.77 1.42 -25.16
C GLU A 61 5.28 -0.02 -25.39
N SER A 62 6.13 -0.92 -25.84
CA SER A 62 5.75 -2.33 -26.03
C SER A 62 6.56 -3.26 -25.16
N HIS A 63 5.90 -3.93 -24.21
CA HIS A 63 6.50 -5.02 -23.45
C HIS A 63 7.25 -5.96 -24.40
N PRO A 64 8.52 -6.30 -24.13
CA PRO A 64 9.33 -7.06 -25.08
C PRO A 64 8.71 -8.44 -25.30
N LYS A 65 8.06 -8.63 -26.45
CA LYS A 65 7.59 -9.95 -26.90
C LYS A 65 8.83 -10.80 -27.12
N ARG A 66 9.03 -11.82 -26.29
CA ARG A 66 10.06 -12.83 -26.60
C ARG A 66 9.55 -13.64 -27.79
N VAL A 67 10.21 -13.47 -28.93
CA VAL A 67 9.94 -14.20 -30.15
C VAL A 67 10.88 -15.40 -30.19
N TYR A 68 10.32 -16.60 -30.17
CA TYR A 68 11.08 -17.84 -30.31
C TYR A 68 10.92 -18.38 -31.72
N ARG A 69 12.03 -18.80 -32.35
CA ARG A 69 12.02 -19.49 -33.64
C ARG A 69 11.89 -20.99 -33.40
N GLY A 70 10.83 -21.59 -33.91
CA GLY A 70 10.60 -23.03 -33.86
C GLY A 70 11.43 -23.80 -34.90
N PRO A 71 11.56 -25.13 -34.77
CA PRO A 71 12.37 -25.98 -35.65
C PRO A 71 11.96 -25.92 -37.12
N SER A 72 10.69 -25.68 -37.40
CA SER A 72 10.10 -25.54 -38.74
C SER A 72 10.14 -24.11 -39.29
N GLY A 73 10.93 -23.21 -38.69
CA GLY A 73 11.01 -21.81 -39.12
C GLY A 73 9.82 -20.93 -38.73
N THR A 74 8.91 -21.45 -37.89
CA THR A 74 7.74 -20.70 -37.39
C THR A 74 8.16 -19.77 -36.25
N TYR A 75 7.67 -18.53 -36.24
CA TYR A 75 7.91 -17.58 -35.15
C TYR A 75 6.74 -17.58 -34.17
N ILE A 76 7.01 -17.88 -32.90
CA ILE A 76 6.02 -17.85 -31.82
C ILE A 76 6.32 -16.63 -30.95
N SER A 77 5.39 -15.68 -30.91
CA SER A 77 5.46 -14.56 -29.95
C SER A 77 4.74 -14.96 -28.67
N VAL A 78 5.49 -15.14 -27.59
CA VAL A 78 4.89 -15.38 -26.27
C VAL A 78 4.73 -14.03 -25.59
N ARG A 79 3.50 -13.59 -25.36
CA ARG A 79 3.25 -12.56 -24.34
C ARG A 79 3.52 -13.21 -23.00
N ARG A 80 4.47 -12.67 -22.21
CA ARG A 80 4.50 -12.98 -20.78
C ARG A 80 3.22 -12.40 -20.19
N SER A 81 2.22 -13.25 -19.91
CA SER A 81 1.28 -12.93 -18.86
C SER A 81 2.11 -12.88 -17.56
N PRO A 82 1.96 -11.83 -16.74
CA PRO A 82 2.60 -11.80 -15.43
C PRO A 82 2.29 -13.08 -14.65
N PRO A 83 3.23 -13.59 -13.82
CA PRO A 83 2.99 -14.78 -13.02
C PRO A 83 1.71 -14.59 -12.18
N PRO A 84 0.78 -15.56 -12.16
CA PRO A 84 -0.43 -15.44 -11.37
C PRO A 84 -0.04 -15.23 -9.90
N GLY A 85 -0.58 -14.17 -9.28
CA GLY A 85 -0.32 -13.81 -7.88
C GLY A 85 0.56 -12.57 -7.64
N LEU A 86 1.03 -11.86 -8.67
CA LEU A 86 1.75 -10.57 -8.49
C LEU A 86 0.86 -9.34 -8.77
N GLU A 87 -0.19 -9.52 -9.57
CA GLU A 87 -1.10 -8.46 -10.02
C GLU A 87 -2.32 -8.32 -9.08
N ASP A 88 -2.62 -9.35 -8.27
CA ASP A 88 -3.81 -9.45 -7.41
C ASP A 88 -3.56 -8.96 -5.97
N MET A 89 -2.36 -8.43 -5.70
CA MET A 89 -1.99 -7.92 -4.38
C MET A 89 -2.68 -6.57 -4.14
N VAL A 90 -3.82 -6.58 -3.45
CA VAL A 90 -4.48 -5.37 -2.93
C VAL A 90 -4.85 -4.37 -4.03
N SER A 91 -5.74 -4.78 -4.95
CA SER A 91 -6.30 -3.87 -5.96
C SER A 91 -7.46 -3.05 -5.39
N PHE A 92 -7.52 -1.76 -5.75
CA PHE A 92 -8.67 -0.90 -5.47
C PHE A 92 -9.65 -0.99 -6.65
N ASP A 93 -10.40 -2.09 -6.71
CA ASP A 93 -11.48 -2.23 -7.69
C ASP A 93 -12.80 -1.67 -7.15
N THR A 94 -13.38 -0.71 -7.87
CA THR A 94 -14.63 -0.03 -7.52
C THR A 94 -15.82 -0.53 -8.34
N SER A 95 -15.60 -1.45 -9.29
CA SER A 95 -16.64 -1.93 -10.21
C SER A 95 -17.81 -2.60 -9.51
N SER A 96 -17.56 -3.22 -8.35
CA SER A 96 -18.53 -3.94 -7.53
C SER A 96 -19.16 -3.10 -6.41
N PHE A 97 -18.85 -1.80 -6.34
CA PHE A 97 -19.31 -0.97 -5.22
C PHE A 97 -20.75 -0.52 -5.41
N ASN A 98 -21.57 -0.80 -4.39
CA ASN A 98 -22.88 -0.18 -4.25
C ASN A 98 -22.71 1.29 -3.82
N TRP A 99 -22.72 2.20 -4.79
CA TRP A 99 -22.56 3.64 -4.55
C TRP A 99 -23.66 4.24 -3.67
N ILE A 100 -24.88 3.71 -3.73
CA ILE A 100 -25.98 4.17 -2.87
C ILE A 100 -25.66 3.83 -1.41
N ALA A 101 -25.19 2.62 -1.13
CA ALA A 101 -24.77 2.22 0.21
C ALA A 101 -23.64 3.09 0.75
N ILE A 102 -22.67 3.46 -0.10
CA ILE A 102 -21.55 4.34 0.26
C ILE A 102 -22.05 5.73 0.64
N VAL A 103 -22.94 6.32 -0.17
CA VAL A 103 -23.50 7.65 0.12
C VAL A 103 -24.31 7.60 1.42
N LEU A 104 -25.14 6.58 1.63
CA LEU A 104 -25.91 6.41 2.86
C LEU A 104 -24.99 6.22 4.08
N ALA A 105 -23.90 5.48 3.95
CA ALA A 105 -22.92 5.30 5.01
C ALA A 105 -22.25 6.63 5.37
N GLY A 106 -21.75 7.37 4.38
CA GLY A 106 -21.17 8.70 4.60
C GLY A 106 -22.17 9.68 5.22
N LEU A 107 -23.42 9.65 4.77
CA LEU A 107 -24.49 10.49 5.31
C LEU A 107 -24.80 10.15 6.77
N SER A 108 -24.78 8.87 7.14
CA SER A 108 -25.01 8.44 8.53
C SER A 108 -23.96 9.02 9.49
N ALA A 109 -22.68 8.94 9.14
CA ALA A 109 -21.59 9.51 9.95
C ALA A 109 -21.68 11.04 10.03
N TRP A 110 -22.04 11.70 8.94
CA TRP A 110 -22.19 13.15 8.89
C TRP A 110 -23.35 13.64 9.77
N ILE A 111 -24.51 12.97 9.70
CA ILE A 111 -25.67 13.26 10.56
C ILE A 111 -25.29 13.08 12.03
N ILE A 112 -24.62 11.98 12.37
CA ILE A 112 -24.15 11.71 13.73
C ILE A 112 -23.23 12.85 14.21
N GLY A 113 -22.28 13.28 13.39
CA GLY A 113 -21.39 14.41 13.72
C GLY A 113 -22.17 15.71 13.95
N GLY A 114 -23.11 16.04 13.07
CA GLY A 114 -23.95 17.24 13.20
C GLY A 114 -24.81 17.24 14.46
N ILE A 115 -25.42 16.11 14.80
CA ILE A 115 -26.22 15.96 16.02
C ILE A 115 -25.32 16.02 17.26
N TRP A 116 -24.18 15.34 17.25
CA TRP A 116 -23.28 15.26 18.40
C TRP A 116 -22.73 16.62 18.84
N PHE A 117 -22.24 17.40 17.88
CA PHE A 117 -21.68 18.74 18.14
C PHE A 117 -22.73 19.85 18.14
N SER A 118 -24.01 19.52 18.04
CA SER A 118 -25.08 20.49 18.21
C SER A 118 -25.12 21.03 19.66
N PRO A 119 -25.51 22.30 19.88
CA PRO A 119 -25.62 22.89 21.21
C PRO A 119 -26.43 22.09 22.25
N PRO A 120 -27.55 21.40 21.92
CA PRO A 120 -28.32 20.66 22.91
C PRO A 120 -27.69 19.34 23.36
N VAL A 121 -26.77 18.74 22.59
CA VAL A 121 -26.23 17.40 22.87
C VAL A 121 -24.89 17.51 23.60
N PHE A 122 -23.78 17.72 22.87
CA PHE A 122 -22.45 17.89 23.46
C PHE A 122 -21.70 19.13 22.98
N GLY A 123 -22.27 19.90 22.04
CA GLY A 123 -21.61 21.08 21.45
C GLY A 123 -21.17 22.12 22.48
N ARG A 124 -22.04 22.47 23.44
CA ARG A 124 -21.69 23.44 24.52
C ARG A 124 -20.54 22.95 25.39
N ARG A 125 -20.55 21.66 25.75
CA ARG A 125 -19.51 21.04 26.59
C ARG A 125 -18.19 20.96 25.85
N TRP A 126 -18.22 20.63 24.56
CA TRP A 126 -17.05 20.58 23.70
C TRP A 126 -16.43 21.97 23.50
N MET A 127 -17.23 23.00 23.19
CA MET A 127 -16.74 24.38 23.07
C MET A 127 -16.15 24.89 24.39
N ALA A 128 -16.82 24.65 25.52
CA ALA A 128 -16.31 25.02 26.84
C ALA A 128 -15.00 24.29 27.17
N ALA A 129 -14.87 23.02 26.81
CA ALA A 129 -13.65 22.25 26.98
C ALA A 129 -12.48 22.75 26.12
N LEU A 130 -12.76 23.40 24.99
CA LEU A 130 -11.78 24.07 24.14
C LEU A 130 -11.51 25.53 24.55
N GLY A 131 -12.25 26.06 25.53
CA GLY A 131 -12.15 27.47 25.93
C GLY A 131 -12.68 28.46 24.87
N MET A 132 -13.45 27.99 23.89
CA MET A 132 -14.02 28.82 22.83
C MET A 132 -15.29 29.50 23.30
N LYS A 133 -15.44 30.79 22.99
CA LYS A 133 -16.70 31.51 23.23
C LYS A 133 -17.63 31.37 22.02
N PRO A 134 -18.95 31.48 22.21
CA PRO A 134 -19.90 31.49 21.08
C PRO A 134 -19.62 32.60 20.08
N GLU A 135 -19.05 33.73 20.54
CA GLU A 135 -18.67 34.86 19.70
C GLU A 135 -17.54 34.53 18.71
N ASP A 136 -16.71 33.54 19.03
CA ASP A 136 -15.59 33.10 18.19
C ASP A 136 -16.05 32.11 17.10
N ALA A 137 -17.29 31.62 17.20
CA ALA A 137 -17.85 30.68 16.24
C ALA A 137 -18.29 31.43 14.97
N GLY A 138 -17.43 31.41 13.94
CA GLY A 138 -17.78 31.88 12.60
C GLY A 138 -18.88 31.03 11.93
N ASN A 139 -19.15 31.28 10.64
CA ASN A 139 -20.15 30.53 9.89
C ASN A 139 -19.79 29.02 9.82
N PRO A 140 -20.62 28.11 10.37
CA PRO A 140 -20.32 26.68 10.36
C PRO A 140 -20.60 26.01 9.00
N ALA A 141 -21.33 26.66 8.08
CA ALA A 141 -21.81 26.03 6.86
C ALA A 141 -20.70 25.46 5.95
N PRO A 142 -19.56 26.15 5.69
CA PRO A 142 -18.50 25.60 4.86
C PRO A 142 -17.84 24.35 5.48
N GLY A 143 -17.61 24.38 6.79
CA GLY A 143 -17.05 23.24 7.52
C GLY A 143 -17.99 22.04 7.52
N PHE A 144 -19.30 22.30 7.66
CA PHE A 144 -20.31 21.25 7.63
C PHE A 144 -20.45 20.61 6.24
N ALA A 145 -20.40 21.40 5.17
CA ALA A 145 -20.39 20.89 3.79
C ALA A 145 -19.12 20.08 3.48
N ALA A 146 -17.95 20.58 3.89
CA ALA A 146 -16.69 19.84 3.75
C ALA A 146 -16.72 18.51 4.50
N ALA A 147 -17.29 18.49 5.71
CA ALA A 147 -17.43 17.27 6.51
C ALA A 147 -18.28 16.20 5.81
N LEU A 148 -19.32 16.58 5.04
CA LEU A 148 -20.12 15.62 4.27
C LEU A 148 -19.27 14.91 3.21
N VAL A 149 -18.51 15.70 2.44
CA VAL A 149 -17.63 15.18 1.39
C VAL A 149 -16.56 14.25 1.99
N ILE A 150 -15.92 14.68 3.08
CA ILE A 150 -14.92 13.87 3.79
C ILE A 150 -15.53 12.56 4.31
N SER A 151 -16.76 12.60 4.82
CA SER A 151 -17.45 11.40 5.32
C SER A 151 -17.75 10.40 4.21
N ILE A 152 -18.13 10.88 3.01
CA ILE A 152 -18.33 10.01 1.84
C ILE A 152 -17.02 9.39 1.36
N ILE A 153 -15.93 10.17 1.32
CA ILE A 153 -14.60 9.64 1.00
C ILE A 153 -14.19 8.57 2.01
N GLY A 154 -14.39 8.82 3.31
CA GLY A 154 -14.19 7.83 4.36
C GLY A 154 -15.01 6.56 4.15
N ALA A 155 -16.26 6.67 3.70
CA ALA A 155 -17.12 5.53 3.40
C ALA A 155 -16.59 4.69 2.23
N ILE A 156 -16.03 5.32 1.19
CA ILE A 156 -15.40 4.63 0.06
C ILE A 156 -14.22 3.77 0.55
N PHE A 157 -13.32 4.35 1.34
CA PHE A 157 -12.18 3.61 1.90
C PHE A 157 -12.63 2.50 2.85
N LEU A 158 -13.60 2.78 3.72
CA LEU A 158 -14.13 1.77 4.62
C LEU A 158 -14.79 0.61 3.86
N ARG A 159 -15.52 0.87 2.77
CA ARG A 159 -16.11 -0.17 1.90
C ARG A 159 -15.04 -1.05 1.27
N TRP A 160 -13.93 -0.45 0.85
CA TRP A 160 -12.78 -1.17 0.33
C TRP A 160 -12.13 -2.04 1.40
N VAL A 161 -11.89 -1.52 2.60
CA VAL A 161 -11.30 -2.30 3.70
C VAL A 161 -12.21 -3.46 4.13
N ILE A 162 -13.53 -3.24 4.23
CA ILE A 162 -14.53 -4.29 4.49
C ILE A 162 -14.50 -5.34 3.36
N GLY A 163 -14.28 -4.92 2.11
CA GLY A 163 -14.11 -5.80 0.95
C GLY A 163 -12.89 -6.70 1.09
N VAL A 164 -11.73 -6.12 1.41
CA VAL A 164 -10.46 -6.83 1.61
C VAL A 164 -10.50 -7.74 2.83
N ALA A 165 -11.13 -7.30 3.92
CA ALA A 165 -11.31 -8.08 5.15
C ALA A 165 -12.29 -9.25 4.98
N GLY A 166 -13.07 -9.28 3.90
CA GLY A 166 -14.06 -10.33 3.67
C GLY A 166 -15.25 -10.29 4.64
N ALA A 167 -15.51 -9.16 5.30
CA ALA A 167 -16.61 -9.01 6.24
C ALA A 167 -17.97 -9.07 5.52
N THR A 168 -18.83 -9.98 5.98
CA THR A 168 -20.15 -10.29 5.43
C THR A 168 -21.28 -10.01 6.42
N SER A 169 -21.01 -10.10 7.72
CA SER A 169 -22.01 -9.82 8.76
C SER A 169 -21.92 -8.38 9.27
N ILE A 170 -23.02 -7.90 9.85
CA ILE A 170 -23.05 -6.56 10.49
C ILE A 170 -22.03 -6.48 11.64
N VAL A 171 -21.88 -7.57 12.40
CA VAL A 171 -20.94 -7.64 13.51
C VAL A 171 -19.50 -7.50 13.00
N GLU A 172 -19.13 -8.23 11.95
CA GLU A 172 -17.81 -8.10 11.30
C GLU A 172 -17.58 -6.69 10.74
N GLY A 173 -18.62 -6.05 10.18
CA GLY A 173 -18.55 -4.67 9.71
C GLY A 173 -18.23 -3.68 10.83
N ILE A 174 -18.86 -3.85 12.00
CA ILE A 174 -18.59 -3.05 13.19
C ILE A 174 -17.18 -3.32 13.71
N GLU A 175 -16.74 -4.59 13.77
CA GLU A 175 -15.40 -4.96 14.22
C GLU A 175 -14.31 -4.33 13.37
N VAL A 176 -14.40 -4.45 12.04
CA VAL A 176 -13.45 -3.83 11.10
C VAL A 176 -13.42 -2.31 11.29
N ALA A 177 -14.59 -1.68 11.39
CA ALA A 177 -14.71 -0.25 11.62
C ALA A 177 -14.06 0.20 12.95
N LEU A 178 -14.30 -0.55 14.04
CA LEU A 178 -13.74 -0.25 15.35
C LEU A 178 -12.23 -0.49 15.41
N ILE A 179 -11.72 -1.52 14.72
CA ILE A 179 -10.28 -1.75 14.59
C ILE A 179 -9.62 -0.56 13.88
N ILE A 180 -10.21 -0.08 12.78
CA ILE A 180 -9.71 1.09 12.05
C ILE A 180 -9.72 2.33 12.95
N TRP A 181 -10.82 2.60 13.65
CA TRP A 181 -10.88 3.72 14.58
C TRP A 181 -9.83 3.60 15.68
N PHE A 182 -9.68 2.43 16.28
CA PHE A 182 -8.71 2.25 17.36
C PHE A 182 -7.27 2.48 16.87
N ALA A 183 -6.89 1.83 15.77
CA ALA A 183 -5.53 1.86 15.24
C ALA A 183 -5.14 3.18 14.57
N PHE A 184 -6.06 3.82 13.84
CA PHE A 184 -5.77 4.97 13.00
C PHE A 184 -6.36 6.30 13.48
N ILE A 185 -7.28 6.28 14.45
CA ILE A 185 -7.90 7.50 14.99
C ILE A 185 -7.55 7.68 16.47
N LEU A 186 -7.87 6.71 17.32
CA LEU A 186 -7.65 6.82 18.76
C LEU A 186 -6.16 6.80 19.12
N LEU A 187 -5.43 5.80 18.63
CA LEU A 187 -4.03 5.63 19.00
C LEU A 187 -3.14 6.79 18.51
N PRO A 188 -3.27 7.27 17.25
CA PRO A 188 -2.47 8.40 16.77
C PRO A 188 -2.85 9.75 17.39
N SER A 189 -4.05 9.87 17.95
CA SER A 189 -4.49 11.10 18.63
C SER A 189 -4.09 11.16 20.10
N ALA A 190 -3.75 10.03 20.73
CA ALA A 190 -3.36 9.95 22.14
C ALA A 190 -2.14 10.83 22.51
N PRO A 191 -1.08 10.97 21.69
CA PRO A 191 0.02 11.90 21.95
C PRO A 191 -0.42 13.35 22.17
N GLY A 192 -1.56 13.77 21.59
CA GLY A 192 -2.11 15.12 21.79
C GLY A 192 -2.47 15.42 23.25
N LEU A 193 -2.79 14.40 24.05
CA LEU A 193 -3.01 14.54 25.49
C LEU A 193 -1.70 14.74 26.28
N LEU A 194 -0.58 14.21 25.76
CA LEU A 194 0.72 14.25 26.41
C LEU A 194 1.49 15.53 26.06
N PHE A 195 1.46 15.92 24.79
CA PHE A 195 2.30 17.00 24.28
C PHE A 195 1.56 18.33 24.10
N THR A 196 0.27 18.30 23.78
CA THR A 196 -0.49 19.50 23.40
C THR A 196 -1.39 20.03 24.52
N LYS A 197 -1.34 19.43 25.72
CA LYS A 197 -2.25 19.71 26.85
C LYS A 197 -3.72 19.82 26.42
N SER A 198 -4.12 19.03 25.41
CA SER A 198 -5.49 19.07 24.92
C SER A 198 -6.45 18.66 26.03
N SER A 199 -7.62 19.30 26.08
CA SER A 199 -8.62 19.02 27.10
C SER A 199 -9.08 17.56 26.99
N ARG A 200 -8.88 16.79 28.07
CA ARG A 200 -9.28 15.37 28.14
C ARG A 200 -10.76 15.18 27.83
N THR A 201 -11.59 16.15 28.22
CA THR A 201 -13.03 16.17 27.94
C THR A 201 -13.29 16.34 26.45
N ALA A 202 -12.63 17.30 25.79
CA ALA A 202 -12.79 17.51 24.34
C ALA A 202 -12.32 16.29 23.56
N PHE A 203 -11.18 15.70 23.96
CA PHE A 203 -10.66 14.47 23.39
C PHE A 203 -11.66 13.32 23.50
N ALA A 204 -12.18 13.03 24.69
CA ALA A 204 -13.14 11.95 24.90
C ALA A 204 -14.41 12.13 24.06
N LEU A 205 -14.95 13.35 23.98
CA LEU A 205 -16.14 13.64 23.17
C LEU A 205 -15.91 13.40 21.67
N VAL A 206 -14.73 13.76 21.16
CA VAL A 206 -14.35 13.53 19.76
C VAL A 206 -14.14 12.04 19.47
N GLN A 207 -13.47 11.32 20.38
CA GLN A 207 -13.19 9.90 20.16
C GLN A 207 -14.44 9.02 20.23
N ILE A 208 -15.35 9.30 21.18
CA ILE A 208 -16.63 8.59 21.27
C ILE A 208 -17.46 8.83 20.01
N GLN A 209 -17.50 10.08 19.53
CA GLN A 209 -18.21 10.41 18.30
C GLN A 209 -17.64 9.68 17.08
N HIS A 210 -16.31 9.63 16.93
CA HIS A 210 -15.68 8.89 15.83
C HIS A 210 -15.96 7.38 15.90
N ALA A 211 -15.93 6.79 17.09
CA ALA A 211 -16.29 5.37 17.27
C ALA A 211 -17.73 5.10 16.81
N ILE A 212 -18.68 5.90 17.27
CA ILE A 212 -20.11 5.74 16.90
C ILE A 212 -20.30 5.96 15.39
N ALA A 213 -19.67 7.01 14.82
CA ALA A 213 -19.80 7.34 13.41
C ALA A 213 -19.23 6.25 12.49
N ILE A 214 -18.03 5.73 12.79
CA ILE A 214 -17.43 4.68 11.97
C ILE A 214 -18.20 3.35 12.10
N SER A 215 -18.72 3.03 13.29
CA SER A 215 -19.58 1.87 13.49
C SER A 215 -20.87 1.97 12.68
N ALA A 216 -21.51 3.14 12.66
CA ALA A 216 -22.69 3.37 11.83
C ALA A 216 -22.40 3.17 10.33
N MET A 217 -21.26 3.67 9.85
CA MET A 217 -20.82 3.42 8.47
C MET A 217 -20.59 1.93 8.22
N GLY A 218 -19.92 1.22 9.13
CA GLY A 218 -19.69 -0.23 9.03
C GLY A 218 -20.98 -1.04 8.94
N ILE A 219 -21.99 -0.68 9.74
CA ILE A 219 -23.33 -1.29 9.69
C ILE A 219 -23.96 -1.08 8.32
N VAL A 220 -24.00 0.16 7.83
CA VAL A 220 -24.63 0.47 6.53
C VAL A 220 -23.91 -0.24 5.39
N LEU A 221 -22.58 -0.22 5.36
CA LEU A 221 -21.80 -0.81 4.27
C LEU A 221 -21.90 -2.34 4.22
N THR A 222 -22.06 -3.01 5.36
CA THR A 222 -22.26 -4.47 5.41
C THR A 222 -23.71 -4.89 5.19
N ALA A 223 -24.67 -4.04 5.59
CA ALA A 223 -26.10 -4.32 5.37
C ALA A 223 -26.50 -4.30 3.89
N TYR A 224 -25.79 -3.56 3.03
CA TYR A 224 -26.10 -3.41 1.60
C TYR A 224 -25.01 -3.98 0.67
N ARG A 225 -24.27 -5.00 1.17
CA ARG A 225 -23.18 -5.66 0.45
C ARG A 225 -23.67 -6.58 -0.67
#